data_AF-A0A7Y5J921-F1
#
_entry.id   AF-A0A7Y5J921-F1
#
_cell.length_a   1.000
_cell.length_b   1.000
_cell.length_c   1.000
_cell.angle_alpha   90.00
_cell.angle_beta   90.00
_cell.angle_gamma   90.00
#
_symmetry.space_group_name_H-M   'P 1'
#
loop_
_entity.id
_entity.type
_entity.pdbx_description
1 polymer ?
#
loop_
_entity_poly.entity_id
_entity_poly.type
_entity_poly.pdbx_seq_one_letter_code
_entity_poly.pdbx_strand_id
1 'polypeptide(L)' 'MTKFTVPTRAEVNADNQVIFDTLQGALGFVPNLYATMAYSDSALGNYLQFQNGKTSLTKKEKEAVNL' A
#
# COMPACT_ATOMS: atom_id res chain seq x y z
N MET A 1 -10.50 1.81 21.63
CA MET A 1 -9.96 1.66 20.27
C MET A 1 -10.96 0.86 19.45
N THR A 2 -11.48 1.44 18.36
CA THR A 2 -12.34 0.72 17.42
C THR A 2 -11.46 -0.17 16.54
N LYS A 3 -11.84 -1.44 16.36
CA LYS A 3 -11.12 -2.34 15.44
C LYS A 3 -11.67 -2.11 14.03
N PHE A 4 -10.82 -1.67 13.12
CA PHE A 4 -11.13 -1.68 11.70
C PHE A 4 -10.74 -3.05 11.14
N THR A 5 -11.65 -3.67 10.39
CA THR A 5 -11.32 -4.85 9.60
C THR A 5 -10.32 -4.46 8.52
N VAL A 6 -9.48 -5.40 8.06
CA VAL A 6 -8.63 -5.16 6.89
C VAL A 6 -9.44 -5.57 5.68
N PRO A 7 -9.65 -4.69 4.67
CA PRO A 7 -10.47 -5.04 3.52
C PRO A 7 -9.74 -6.06 2.65
N THR A 8 -10.52 -6.97 2.07
CA THR A 8 -10.08 -7.97 1.11
C THR A 8 -10.15 -7.42 -0.32
N ARG A 9 -9.52 -8.11 -1.27
CA ARG A 9 -9.58 -7.74 -2.69
C ARG A 9 -11.02 -7.60 -3.22
N ALA A 10 -11.97 -8.39 -2.73
CA ALA A 10 -13.36 -8.36 -3.17
C ALA A 10 -14.15 -7.15 -2.63
N GLU A 11 -13.62 -6.46 -1.63
CA GLU A 11 -14.31 -5.37 -0.91
C GLU A 11 -13.81 -3.98 -1.32
N VAL A 12 -12.91 -3.89 -2.31
CA VAL A 12 -12.32 -2.63 -2.79
C VAL A 12 -12.66 -2.39 -4.26
N ASN A 13 -12.56 -1.13 -4.69
CA ASN A 13 -12.84 -0.72 -6.06
C ASN A 13 -11.88 -1.37 -7.09
N ALA A 14 -12.20 -1.25 -8.38
CA ALA A 14 -11.42 -1.88 -9.45
C ALA A 14 -9.94 -1.42 -9.48
N ASP A 15 -9.67 -0.14 -9.22
CA ASP A 15 -8.31 0.39 -9.24
C ASP A 15 -7.45 -0.20 -8.10
N ASN A 16 -8.01 -0.28 -6.89
CA ASN A 16 -7.37 -0.90 -5.74
C ASN A 16 -7.20 -2.41 -5.92
N GLN A 17 -8.10 -3.11 -6.63
CA GLN A 17 -7.93 -4.51 -6.98
C GLN A 17 -6.68 -4.74 -7.84
N VAL A 18 -6.44 -3.89 -8.84
CA VAL A 18 -5.25 -3.96 -9.69
C VAL A 18 -3.98 -3.74 -8.86
N ILE A 19 -4.02 -2.80 -7.91
CA ILE A 19 -2.90 -2.56 -6.99
C ILE A 19 -2.67 -3.78 -6.08
N PHE A 20 -3.73 -4.39 -5.55
CA PHE A 20 -3.64 -5.60 -4.71
C PHE A 20 -3.01 -6.75 -5.48
N ASP A 21 -3.42 -6.99 -6.72
CA ASP A 21 -2.83 -8.04 -7.58
C ASP A 21 -1.35 -7.79 -7.85
N THR A 22 -0.98 -6.52 -8.08
CA THR A 22 0.42 -6.13 -8.26
C THR A 22 1.25 -6.40 -7.00
N LEU A 23 0.75 -6.02 -5.82
CA LEU A 23 1.42 -6.26 -4.54
C LEU A 23 1.53 -7.76 -4.23
N GLN A 24 0.45 -8.52 -4.44
CA GLN A 24 0.43 -9.97 -4.28
C GLN A 24 1.44 -10.65 -5.20
N GLY A 25 1.55 -10.22 -6.47
CA GLY A 25 2.52 -10.75 -7.42
C GLY A 25 3.98 -10.42 -7.07
N ALA A 26 4.24 -9.23 -6.52
CA ALA A 26 5.59 -8.78 -6.19
C ALA A 26 6.09 -9.27 -4.81
N LEU A 27 5.20 -9.38 -3.82
CA LEU A 27 5.54 -9.64 -2.42
C LEU A 27 5.02 -10.98 -1.91
N GLY A 28 4.10 -11.63 -2.63
CA GLY A 28 3.41 -12.85 -2.17
C GLY A 28 2.28 -12.60 -1.17
N PHE A 29 2.02 -11.34 -0.80
CA PHE A 29 0.91 -10.91 0.07
C PHE A 29 0.64 -9.40 -0.11
N VAL A 30 -0.50 -8.93 0.39
CA VAL A 30 -0.81 -7.49 0.52
C VAL A 30 -0.58 -7.06 1.97
N PRO A 31 0.35 -6.12 2.26
CA PRO A 31 0.55 -5.62 3.62
C PRO A 31 -0.72 -5.01 4.23
N ASN A 32 -1.02 -5.30 5.49
CA ASN A 32 -2.26 -4.83 6.14
C ASN A 32 -2.43 -3.31 6.10
N LEU A 33 -1.34 -2.54 6.26
CA LEU A 33 -1.41 -1.08 6.15
C LEU A 33 -1.88 -0.63 4.76
N TYR A 34 -1.35 -1.24 3.69
CA TYR A 34 -1.75 -0.91 2.31
C TYR A 34 -3.19 -1.32 2.05
N ALA A 35 -3.59 -2.50 2.53
CA ALA A 35 -4.98 -2.92 2.44
C ALA A 35 -5.92 -1.94 3.15
N THR A 36 -5.59 -1.46 4.35
CA THR A 36 -6.43 -0.47 5.04
C THR A 36 -6.53 0.87 4.32
N MET A 37 -5.51 1.29 3.57
CA MET A 37 -5.60 2.51 2.75
C MET A 37 -6.60 2.35 1.59
N ALA A 38 -6.90 1.13 1.18
CA ALA A 38 -7.86 0.84 0.11
C ALA A 38 -9.34 1.04 0.50
N TYR A 39 -9.63 1.42 1.76
CA TYR A 39 -10.93 1.96 2.12
C TYR A 39 -11.25 3.27 1.39
N SER A 40 -10.22 4.01 1.00
CA SER A 40 -10.34 5.15 0.11
C SER A 40 -10.05 4.73 -1.32
N ASP A 41 -10.84 5.27 -2.24
CA ASP A 41 -10.68 5.00 -3.67
C ASP A 41 -9.31 5.43 -4.23
N SER A 42 -8.64 6.39 -3.60
CA SER A 42 -7.39 6.99 -4.12
C SER A 42 -6.20 6.96 -3.16
N ALA A 43 -6.43 6.73 -1.85
CA ALA A 43 -5.35 6.86 -0.87
C ALA A 43 -4.20 5.87 -1.09
N LEU A 44 -4.52 4.60 -1.38
CA LEU A 44 -3.50 3.57 -1.61
C LEU A 44 -2.61 3.92 -2.82
N GLY A 45 -3.23 4.25 -3.96
CA GLY A 45 -2.51 4.63 -5.17
C GLY A 45 -1.60 5.85 -4.94
N ASN A 46 -2.14 6.90 -4.32
CA ASN A 46 -1.39 8.12 -4.01
C ASN A 46 -0.21 7.84 -3.07
N TYR A 47 -0.42 7.02 -2.04
CA TYR A 47 0.63 6.67 -1.09
C TYR A 47 1.76 5.89 -1.76
N LEU A 48 1.45 4.91 -2.62
CA LEU A 48 2.46 4.16 -3.36
C LEU A 48 3.24 5.05 -4.33
N GLN A 49 2.58 6.00 -5.00
CA GLN A 49 3.28 6.98 -5.83
C GLN A 49 4.23 7.86 -5.01
N PHE A 50 3.77 8.34 -3.85
CA PHE A 50 4.59 9.12 -2.92
C PHE A 50 5.81 8.32 -2.43
N GLN A 51 5.62 7.07 -1.99
CA GLN A 51 6.69 6.19 -1.51
C GLN A 51 7.75 5.90 -2.59
N ASN A 52 7.33 5.77 -3.85
CA ASN A 52 8.21 5.53 -5.00
C ASN A 52 8.79 6.82 -5.61
N GLY A 53 8.48 7.99 -5.04
CA GLY A 53 9.08 9.26 -5.44
C GLY A 53 10.60 9.22 -5.38
N LYS A 54 11.25 9.89 -6.35
CA LYS A 54 12.72 10.00 -6.38
C LYS A 54 13.23 10.77 -5.16
N THR A 55 14.33 10.29 -4.59
CA THR A 55 15.02 10.92 -3.47
C THR A 55 16.53 10.79 -3.67
N SER A 56 17.31 11.63 -2.99
CA SER A 56 18.76 11.53 -2.91
C SER A 56 19.24 10.35 -2.05
N LEU A 57 18.34 9.73 -1.28
CA LEU A 57 18.65 8.63 -0.37
C LEU A 57 18.68 7.27 -1.08
N THR A 58 19.62 6.42 -0.69
CA THR A 58 19.64 5.00 -1.05
C THR A 58 18.49 4.25 -0.37
N LYS A 59 18.19 3.03 -0.85
CA LYS A 59 17.14 2.18 -0.24
C LYS A 59 17.39 1.94 1.26
N LYS A 60 18.64 1.70 1.67
CA LYS A 60 18.97 1.45 3.08
C LYS A 60 18.80 2.70 3.95
N GLU A 61 19.16 3.88 3.43
CA GLU A 61 18.98 5.15 4.15
C GLU A 61 17.51 5.50 4.29
N LYS A 62 16.68 5.21 3.27
CA LYS A 62 15.22 5.36 3.38
C LYS A 62 14.66 4.49 4.51
N GLU A 63 15.05 3.22 4.58
CA GLU A 63 14.60 2.33 5.66
C GLU A 63 15.04 2.86 7.04
N ALA A 64 16.27 3.36 7.17
CA ALA A 64 16.76 3.91 8.44
C ALA A 64 15.98 5.14 8.93
N VAL A 65 15.41 5.95 8.03
CA VAL A 65 14.58 7.11 8.39
C VAL A 65 13.14 6.71 8.74
N ASN A 66 12.65 5.60 8.19
CA ASN A 66 11.28 5.12 8.39
C ASN A 66 11.10 4.29 9.68
N LEU A 67 12.19 3.75 10.24
CA LEU A 67 12.23 2.90 11.45
C LEU A 67 12.17 3.72 12.75
#